data_AF-A0AAN9SU46-F1
#
_entry.id   AF-A0AAN9SU46-F1
#
_cell.length_a   1.000
_cell.length_b   1.000
_cell.length_c   1.000
_cell.angle_alpha   90.00
_cell.angle_beta   90.00
_cell.angle_gamma   90.00
#
_symmetry.space_group_name_H-M   'P 1'
#
loop_
_entity.id
_entity.type
_entity.pdbx_description
1 polymer ?
#
loop_
_entity_poly.entity_id
_entity_poly.type
_entity_poly.pdbx_seq_one_letter_code
_entity_poly.pdbx_strand_id
1 'polypeptide(L)'
;MATLSFGIATTSVSAAVGYGRRSHYKCRKASILCVGWDPEGVFGPPQTGHLARLEFRRRLERDAEAREAFERLAREDKERRQSLRQSRIFPDSPQDLIEYFLDTEAQEIEFEIARMRPRLNEEFFAQLKFELGQLRFAVNKTEPMEDRQIELEALEKAIQEGIEAYDKMQGELVKARESLTKILTSKDVKATLLEMVERNEINRSLLALLDENIANAQNGNQKQAAEYMEKLRTAVVKYITV
;
A
#
# COMPACT_ATOMS: atom_id res chain seq x y z
N MET A 1 8.48 43.12 -8.51
CA MET A 1 8.29 41.75 -7.98
C MET A 1 7.88 40.87 -9.14
N ALA A 2 8.75 39.94 -9.51
CA ALA A 2 8.69 39.19 -10.76
C ALA A 2 7.63 38.08 -10.71
N THR A 3 6.74 38.05 -11.71
CA THR A 3 5.82 36.96 -12.01
C THR A 3 6.52 35.98 -12.95
N LEU A 4 6.87 34.78 -12.47
CA LEU A 4 7.41 33.71 -13.30
C LEU A 4 6.27 32.78 -13.73
N SER A 5 5.92 32.86 -15.01
CA SER A 5 5.03 31.93 -15.69
C SER A 5 5.84 30.75 -16.24
N PHE A 6 5.45 29.53 -15.89
CA PHE A 6 6.01 28.30 -16.46
C PHE A 6 5.34 28.02 -17.82
N GLY A 7 6.04 28.38 -18.90
CA GLY A 7 5.67 28.03 -20.27
C GLY A 7 6.36 26.73 -20.72
N ILE A 8 5.58 25.73 -21.07
CA ILE A 8 6.03 24.46 -21.68
C ILE A 8 6.59 24.77 -23.07
N ALA A 9 7.90 24.60 -23.26
CA ALA A 9 8.53 24.73 -24.57
C ALA A 9 8.45 23.39 -25.32
N THR A 10 7.47 23.27 -26.23
CA THR A 10 7.47 22.26 -27.30
C THR A 10 8.37 22.77 -28.43
N THR A 11 9.58 22.22 -28.59
CA THR A 11 10.39 22.48 -29.78
C THR A 11 9.88 21.65 -30.95
N SER A 12 9.11 22.27 -31.83
CA SER A 12 8.82 21.78 -33.17
C SER A 12 10.01 22.06 -34.08
N VAL A 13 10.72 21.01 -34.53
CA VAL A 13 11.72 21.14 -35.60
C VAL A 13 10.99 21.00 -36.94
N SER A 14 11.01 22.09 -37.70
CA SER A 14 10.48 22.21 -39.05
C SER A 14 11.18 21.25 -40.01
N ALA A 15 10.41 20.34 -40.61
CA ALA A 15 10.88 19.47 -41.69
C ALA A 15 10.98 20.27 -43.00
N ALA A 16 12.20 20.44 -43.51
CA ALA A 16 12.43 20.94 -44.86
C ALA A 16 11.99 19.89 -45.89
N VAL A 17 11.14 20.33 -46.82
CA VAL A 17 10.65 19.57 -47.97
C VAL A 17 11.77 19.43 -49.00
N GLY A 18 12.31 18.21 -49.13
CA GLY A 18 13.17 17.81 -50.24
C GLY A 18 12.50 16.68 -51.02
N TYR A 19 12.01 16.99 -52.23
CA TYR A 19 11.47 16.01 -53.16
C TYR A 19 12.61 15.13 -53.72
N GLY A 20 12.88 14.00 -53.07
CA GLY A 20 13.73 12.93 -53.57
C GLY A 20 12.87 11.76 -54.05
N ARG A 21 12.94 11.43 -55.35
CA ARG A 21 12.29 10.26 -55.96
C ARG A 21 12.58 8.99 -55.15
N ARG A 22 11.52 8.41 -54.55
CA ARG A 22 11.59 7.09 -53.91
C ARG A 22 11.72 6.01 -54.98
N SER A 23 12.94 5.56 -55.24
CA SER A 23 13.13 4.24 -55.84
C SER A 23 12.77 3.19 -54.81
N HIS A 24 11.74 2.39 -55.09
CA HIS A 24 11.39 1.21 -54.30
C HIS A 24 12.39 0.09 -54.56
N TYR A 25 13.62 0.25 -54.09
CA TYR A 25 14.50 -0.89 -53.87
C TYR A 25 13.99 -1.59 -52.61
N LYS A 26 13.27 -2.70 -52.81
CA LYS A 26 13.02 -3.69 -51.76
C LYS A 26 14.39 -4.13 -51.24
N CYS A 27 14.87 -3.50 -50.18
CA CYS A 27 16.03 -3.97 -49.44
C CYS A 27 15.62 -5.30 -48.81
N ARG A 28 15.89 -6.39 -49.54
CA ARG A 28 15.83 -7.74 -48.98
C ARG A 28 16.77 -7.72 -47.80
N LYS A 29 16.24 -7.99 -46.59
CA LYS A 29 17.05 -8.22 -45.40
C LYS A 29 18.17 -9.19 -45.81
N ALA A 30 19.43 -8.79 -45.63
CA ALA A 30 20.55 -9.68 -45.89
C ALA A 30 20.41 -10.89 -44.95
N SER A 31 19.89 -12.00 -45.47
CA SER A 31 19.97 -13.29 -44.80
C SER A 31 21.44 -13.70 -44.86
N ILE A 32 22.07 -13.84 -43.70
CA ILE A 32 23.42 -14.38 -43.58
C ILE A 32 23.37 -15.80 -44.17
N LEU A 33 23.92 -15.99 -45.37
CA LEU A 33 23.96 -17.27 -46.10
C LEU A 33 25.29 -18.02 -45.90
N CYS A 34 25.97 -17.78 -44.78
CA CYS A 34 27.25 -18.41 -44.48
C CYS A 34 27.23 -19.12 -43.11
N VAL A 35 26.58 -20.28 -43.06
CA VAL A 35 27.04 -21.45 -42.29
C VAL A 35 26.67 -22.69 -43.12
N GLY A 36 27.37 -22.86 -44.25
CA GLY A 36 27.03 -23.85 -45.28
C GLY A 36 27.72 -25.20 -45.15
N TRP A 37 28.22 -25.58 -43.97
CA TRP A 37 28.77 -26.93 -43.77
C TRP A 37 28.50 -27.43 -42.35
N ASP A 38 27.41 -28.19 -42.23
CA ASP A 38 27.07 -29.01 -41.06
C ASP A 38 26.60 -30.38 -41.59
N PRO A 39 27.53 -31.29 -41.95
CA PRO A 39 27.20 -32.56 -42.61
C PRO A 39 26.44 -33.53 -41.71
N GLU A 40 26.49 -33.33 -40.38
CA GLU A 40 25.85 -34.17 -39.37
C GLU A 40 24.58 -33.52 -38.78
N GLY A 41 24.23 -32.30 -39.23
CA GLY A 41 23.01 -31.59 -38.83
C GLY A 41 22.92 -31.25 -37.34
N VAL A 42 24.05 -31.10 -36.66
CA VAL A 42 24.13 -30.97 -35.20
C VAL A 42 23.61 -29.59 -34.73
N PHE A 43 23.72 -28.55 -35.56
CA PHE A 43 23.50 -27.16 -35.13
C PHE A 43 22.09 -26.61 -35.42
N GLY A 44 21.25 -27.34 -36.15
CA GLY A 44 19.87 -26.92 -36.46
C GLY A 44 19.78 -25.62 -37.29
N PRO A 45 18.56 -25.18 -37.65
CA PRO A 45 18.39 -23.95 -38.43
C PRO A 45 18.76 -22.70 -37.61
N PRO A 46 19.35 -21.65 -38.24
CA PRO A 46 19.74 -20.44 -37.54
C PRO A 46 18.54 -19.76 -36.88
N GLN A 47 18.55 -19.67 -35.56
CA GLN A 47 17.53 -18.94 -34.82
C GLN A 47 17.78 -17.43 -34.95
N THR A 48 16.74 -16.67 -35.27
CA THR A 48 16.81 -15.20 -35.33
C THR A 48 16.27 -14.58 -34.03
N GLY A 49 16.65 -13.34 -33.72
CA GLY A 49 16.12 -12.62 -32.54
C GLY A 49 16.92 -12.75 -31.24
N HIS A 50 18.16 -13.27 -31.28
CA HIS A 50 19.03 -13.36 -30.10
C HIS A 50 19.28 -12.00 -29.42
N LEU A 51 19.46 -10.92 -30.19
CA LEU A 51 19.63 -9.56 -29.65
C LEU A 51 18.37 -9.08 -28.92
N ALA A 52 17.18 -9.29 -29.49
CA ALA A 52 15.92 -8.92 -28.86
C ALA A 52 15.68 -9.70 -27.55
N ARG A 53 16.04 -11.00 -27.52
CA ARG A 53 15.98 -11.81 -26.28
C ARG A 53 16.94 -11.28 -25.21
N LEU A 54 18.16 -10.91 -25.58
CA LEU A 54 19.14 -10.32 -24.65
C LEU A 54 18.71 -8.95 -24.13
N GLU A 55 18.15 -8.09 -24.99
CA GLU A 55 17.63 -6.78 -24.59
C GLU A 55 16.42 -6.91 -23.67
N PHE A 56 15.50 -7.84 -23.97
CA PHE A 56 14.37 -8.17 -23.11
C PHE A 56 14.83 -8.67 -21.74
N ARG A 57 15.80 -9.59 -21.71
CA ARG A 57 16.41 -10.08 -20.47
C ARG A 57 17.05 -8.95 -19.66
N ARG A 58 17.83 -8.06 -20.29
CA ARG A 58 18.43 -6.90 -19.59
C ARG A 58 17.38 -5.92 -19.05
N ARG A 59 16.25 -5.73 -19.75
CA ARG A 59 15.15 -4.90 -19.23
C ARG A 59 14.53 -5.55 -17.99
N LEU A 60 14.29 -6.86 -18.02
CA LEU A 60 13.80 -7.60 -16.85
C LEU A 60 14.78 -7.55 -15.68
N GLU A 61 16.08 -7.64 -15.94
CA GLU A 61 17.14 -7.52 -14.91
C GLU A 61 17.15 -6.12 -14.31
N ARG A 62 17.09 -5.05 -15.12
CA ARG A 62 17.00 -3.67 -14.61
C ARG A 62 15.69 -3.41 -13.85
N ASP A 63 14.58 -3.95 -14.32
CA ASP A 63 13.30 -3.85 -13.63
C ASP A 63 13.35 -4.60 -12.29
N ALA A 64 14.06 -5.73 -12.23
CA ALA A 64 14.30 -6.47 -11.00
C ALA A 64 15.20 -5.68 -10.03
N GLU A 65 16.32 -5.12 -10.50
CA GLU A 65 17.20 -4.26 -9.71
C GLU A 65 16.46 -3.02 -9.18
N ALA A 66 15.62 -2.39 -10.01
CA ALA A 66 14.80 -1.25 -9.61
C ALA A 66 13.75 -1.64 -8.57
N ARG A 67 13.11 -2.81 -8.72
CA ARG A 67 12.18 -3.36 -7.71
C ARG A 67 12.90 -3.63 -6.41
N GLU A 68 14.06 -4.28 -6.44
CA GLU A 68 14.85 -4.54 -5.23
C GLU A 68 15.29 -3.26 -4.54
N ALA A 69 15.74 -2.25 -5.29
CA ALA A 69 16.13 -0.96 -4.72
C ALA A 69 14.94 -0.27 -4.04
N PHE A 70 13.77 -0.29 -4.69
CA PHE A 70 12.54 0.23 -4.12
C PHE A 70 12.12 -0.54 -2.86
N GLU A 71 12.21 -1.87 -2.87
CA GLU A 71 11.92 -2.70 -1.70
C GLU A 71 12.87 -2.42 -0.53
N ARG A 72 14.15 -2.17 -0.79
CA ARG A 72 15.13 -1.81 0.24
C ARG A 72 14.77 -0.48 0.89
N LEU A 73 14.49 0.55 0.09
CA LEU A 73 14.03 1.85 0.59
C LEU A 73 12.76 1.72 1.42
N ALA A 74 11.78 0.95 0.93
CA ALA A 74 10.54 0.71 1.66
C ALA A 74 10.76 -0.01 3.01
N ARG A 75 11.75 -0.91 3.09
CA ARG A 75 12.14 -1.57 4.35
C ARG A 75 12.83 -0.61 5.30
N GLU A 76 13.80 0.16 4.81
CA GLU A 76 14.52 1.17 5.60
C GLU A 76 13.56 2.22 6.17
N ASP A 77 12.62 2.72 5.36
CA ASP A 77 11.59 3.66 5.81
C ASP A 77 10.65 3.04 6.86
N LYS A 78 10.31 1.76 6.70
CA LYS A 78 9.50 1.03 7.68
C LYS A 78 10.26 0.86 9.01
N GLU A 79 11.53 0.49 8.96
CA GLU A 79 12.39 0.33 10.13
C GLU A 79 12.62 1.66 10.84
N ARG A 80 12.86 2.74 10.09
CA ARG A 80 12.97 4.09 10.62
C ARG A 80 11.69 4.51 11.36
N ARG A 81 10.52 4.27 10.78
CA ARG A 81 9.25 4.57 11.45
C ARG A 81 9.05 3.72 12.70
N GLN A 82 9.43 2.44 12.65
CA GLN A 82 9.39 1.57 13.82
C GLN A 82 10.31 2.06 14.94
N SER A 83 11.52 2.53 14.64
CA SER A 83 12.44 3.05 15.65
C SER A 83 11.93 4.34 16.29
N LEU A 84 11.31 5.23 15.50
CA LEU A 84 10.64 6.44 16.02
C LEU A 84 9.47 6.10 16.96
N ARG A 85 8.64 5.11 16.62
CA ARG A 85 7.53 4.66 17.49
C ARG A 85 8.01 4.09 18.83
N GLN A 86 9.19 3.47 18.82
CA GLN A 86 9.78 2.88 20.02
C GLN A 86 10.46 3.93 20.91
N SER A 87 11.00 5.00 20.33
CA SER A 87 11.65 6.07 21.10
C SER A 87 10.67 7.07 21.72
N ARG A 88 9.46 7.19 21.17
CA ARG A 88 8.41 8.08 21.68
C ARG A 88 7.91 7.65 23.07
N ILE A 89 7.75 8.64 23.96
CA ILE A 89 7.30 8.49 25.35
C ILE A 89 5.81 8.82 25.43
N PHE A 90 5.05 8.03 26.20
CA PHE A 90 3.60 8.23 26.35
C PHE A 90 3.28 9.34 27.35
N PRO A 91 2.52 10.37 26.95
CA PRO A 91 2.03 11.37 27.88
C PRO A 91 0.85 10.84 28.70
N ASP A 92 0.86 11.10 30.00
CA ASP A 92 -0.20 10.71 30.93
C ASP A 92 -1.27 11.80 31.14
N SER A 93 -0.95 13.06 30.84
CA SER A 93 -1.85 14.21 30.95
C SER A 93 -2.65 14.42 29.66
N PRO A 94 -3.94 14.83 29.71
CA PRO A 94 -4.73 15.12 28.53
C PRO A 94 -4.19 16.31 27.72
N GLN A 95 -3.54 17.28 28.38
CA GLN A 95 -2.91 18.43 27.69
C GLN A 95 -1.67 18.00 26.92
N ASP A 96 -0.78 17.26 27.58
CA ASP A 96 0.42 16.71 26.95
C ASP A 96 0.07 15.75 25.80
N LEU A 97 -1.08 15.10 25.87
CA LEU A 97 -1.61 14.25 24.80
C LEU A 97 -2.01 15.06 23.56
N ILE A 98 -2.54 16.28 23.71
CA ILE A 98 -2.86 17.17 22.58
C ILE A 98 -1.57 17.55 21.85
N GLU A 99 -0.57 18.03 22.60
CA GLU A 99 0.73 18.43 22.03
C GLU A 99 1.43 17.23 21.36
N TYR A 100 1.37 16.05 21.97
CA TYR A 100 1.88 14.81 21.37
C TYR A 100 1.28 14.51 19.99
N PHE A 101 -0.03 14.74 19.82
CA PHE A 101 -0.68 14.53 18.53
C PHE A 101 -0.38 15.64 17.52
N LEU A 102 -0.20 16.88 17.96
CA LEU A 102 0.27 17.97 17.09
C LEU A 102 1.68 17.72 16.55
N ASP A 103 2.56 17.16 17.38
CA ASP A 103 3.92 16.74 16.99
C ASP A 103 3.95 15.44 16.17
N THR A 104 2.79 14.80 15.93
CA THR A 104 2.72 13.53 15.20
C THR A 104 2.56 13.74 13.71
N GLU A 105 3.40 13.05 12.93
CA GLU A 105 3.29 13.06 11.48
C GLU A 105 1.94 12.47 11.03
N ALA A 106 1.35 13.05 9.99
CA ALA A 106 0.03 12.63 9.48
C ALA A 106 -0.04 11.14 9.12
N GLN A 107 1.07 10.51 8.72
CA GLN A 107 1.12 9.07 8.39
C GLN A 107 1.11 8.17 9.63
N GLU A 108 1.52 8.70 10.79
CA GLU A 108 1.64 7.95 12.04
C GLU A 108 0.45 8.22 12.98
N ILE A 109 -0.35 9.25 12.69
CA ILE A 109 -1.49 9.64 13.53
C ILE A 109 -2.47 8.49 13.75
N GLU A 110 -2.76 7.71 12.70
CA GLU A 110 -3.67 6.54 12.80
C GLU A 110 -3.13 5.48 13.76
N PHE A 111 -1.82 5.23 13.71
CA PHE A 111 -1.16 4.28 14.59
C PHE A 111 -1.17 4.77 16.04
N GLU A 112 -0.86 6.04 16.25
CA GLU A 112 -0.85 6.62 17.59
C GLU A 112 -2.27 6.74 18.17
N ILE A 113 -3.29 7.01 17.35
CA ILE A 113 -4.70 6.95 17.76
C ILE A 113 -5.06 5.54 18.22
N ALA A 114 -4.71 4.52 17.44
CA ALA A 114 -4.94 3.12 17.80
C ALA A 114 -4.24 2.73 19.12
N ARG A 115 -3.01 3.22 19.31
CA ARG A 115 -2.21 2.97 20.52
C ARG A 115 -2.78 3.65 21.76
N MET A 116 -3.24 4.89 21.60
CA MET A 116 -3.74 5.74 22.70
C MET A 116 -5.27 5.66 22.86
N ARG A 117 -5.97 4.80 22.11
CA ARG A 117 -7.43 4.64 22.16
C ARG A 117 -8.02 4.57 23.59
N PRO A 118 -7.42 3.85 24.56
CA PRO A 118 -7.96 3.79 25.93
C PRO A 118 -7.91 5.13 26.69
N ARG A 119 -7.04 6.06 26.26
CA ARG A 119 -6.86 7.39 26.85
C ARG A 119 -7.66 8.48 26.12
N LEU A 120 -8.10 8.21 24.89
CA LEU A 120 -8.98 9.07 24.10
C LEU A 120 -10.45 9.00 24.60
N ASN A 121 -10.64 9.43 25.85
CA ASN A 121 -11.92 9.44 26.55
C ASN A 121 -12.63 10.80 26.44
N GLU A 122 -13.85 10.89 26.97
CA GLU A 122 -14.63 12.14 26.99
C GLU A 122 -13.88 13.30 27.68
N GLU A 123 -13.05 13.00 28.69
CA GLU A 123 -12.22 13.98 29.40
C GLU A 123 -11.20 14.67 28.48
N PHE A 124 -10.57 13.91 27.58
CA PHE A 124 -9.64 14.45 26.59
C PHE A 124 -10.36 15.40 25.63
N PHE A 125 -11.53 15.01 25.12
CA PHE A 125 -12.31 15.86 24.24
C PHE A 125 -12.88 17.09 24.94
N ALA A 126 -13.21 17.00 26.24
CA ALA A 126 -13.61 18.15 27.03
C ALA A 126 -12.45 19.15 27.15
N GLN A 127 -11.23 18.68 27.41
CA GLN A 127 -10.03 19.52 27.46
C GLN A 127 -9.72 20.17 26.11
N LEU A 128 -9.79 19.40 25.01
CA LEU A 128 -9.57 19.92 23.66
C LEU A 128 -10.59 21.00 23.29
N LYS A 129 -11.88 20.77 23.58
CA LYS A 129 -12.95 21.76 23.35
C LYS A 129 -12.80 22.99 24.23
N PHE A 130 -12.27 22.84 25.45
CA PHE A 130 -11.98 23.96 26.33
C PHE A 130 -10.87 24.84 25.76
N GLU A 131 -9.77 24.26 25.28
CA GLU A 131 -8.67 24.99 24.64
C GLU A 131 -9.12 25.68 23.34
N LEU A 132 -9.89 24.99 22.50
CA LEU A 132 -10.53 25.60 21.33
C LEU A 132 -11.46 26.75 21.72
N GLY A 133 -12.24 26.59 22.79
CA GLY A 133 -13.11 27.64 23.32
C GLY A 133 -12.32 28.87 23.77
N GLN A 134 -11.21 28.67 24.49
CA GLN A 134 -10.33 29.77 24.90
C GLN A 134 -9.78 30.56 23.71
N LEU A 135 -9.33 29.87 22.66
CA LEU A 135 -8.80 30.52 21.45
C LEU A 135 -9.89 31.23 20.66
N ARG A 136 -11.08 30.62 20.52
CA ARG A 136 -12.23 31.21 19.79
C ARG A 136 -12.77 32.48 20.44
N PHE A 137 -12.83 32.50 21.78
CA PHE A 137 -13.40 33.61 22.55
C PHE A 137 -12.33 34.58 23.10
N ALA A 138 -11.06 34.40 22.74
CA ALA A 138 -10.01 35.35 23.08
C ALA A 138 -10.34 36.73 22.48
N VAL A 139 -10.32 37.76 23.34
CA VAL A 139 -10.67 39.14 22.97
C VAL A 139 -9.66 39.74 21.97
N ASN A 140 -8.40 39.32 22.06
CA ASN A 140 -7.33 39.76 21.16
C ASN A 140 -6.93 38.61 20.25
N LYS A 141 -7.41 38.63 19.00
CA LYS A 141 -7.02 37.64 17.99
C LYS A 141 -5.72 38.07 17.33
N THR A 142 -4.67 37.29 17.56
CA THR A 142 -3.40 37.41 16.85
C THR A 142 -3.26 36.26 15.86
N GLU A 143 -2.60 36.47 14.72
CA GLU A 143 -2.29 35.43 13.72
C GLU A 143 -1.86 34.07 14.33
N PRO A 144 -0.90 33.98 15.28
CA PRO A 144 -0.51 32.70 15.85
C PRO A 144 -1.60 31.98 16.68
N MET A 145 -2.60 32.71 17.19
CA MET A 145 -3.74 32.10 17.88
C MET A 145 -4.74 31.51 16.88
N GLU A 146 -4.91 32.16 15.73
CA GLU A 146 -5.77 31.68 14.65
C GLU A 146 -5.17 30.43 13.99
N ASP A 147 -3.86 30.41 13.75
CA ASP A 147 -3.15 29.24 13.25
C ASP A 147 -3.29 28.05 14.21
N ARG A 148 -3.04 28.26 15.51
CA ARG A 148 -3.22 27.22 16.53
C ARG A 148 -4.66 26.73 16.63
N GLN A 149 -5.64 27.61 16.42
CA GLN A 149 -7.05 27.21 16.38
C GLN A 149 -7.31 26.27 15.19
N ILE A 150 -6.77 26.58 14.01
CA ILE A 150 -6.92 25.73 12.81
C ILE A 150 -6.27 24.37 13.03
N GLU A 151 -5.07 24.33 13.61
CA GLU A 151 -4.36 23.08 13.94
C GLU A 151 -5.18 22.20 14.89
N LEU A 152 -5.72 22.77 15.96
CA LEU A 152 -6.54 22.04 16.93
C LEU A 152 -7.89 21.57 16.36
N GLU A 153 -8.52 22.35 15.48
CA GLU A 153 -9.75 21.94 14.79
C GLU A 153 -9.49 20.79 13.79
N ALA A 154 -8.38 20.88 13.05
CA ALA A 154 -7.94 19.81 12.17
C ALA A 154 -7.62 18.53 12.96
N LEU A 155 -6.96 18.68 14.11
CA LEU A 155 -6.65 17.58 15.02
C LEU A 155 -7.92 16.92 15.59
N GLU A 156 -8.88 17.72 16.07
CA GLU A 156 -10.15 17.20 16.59
C GLU A 156 -10.83 16.30 15.56
N LYS A 157 -10.93 16.79 14.32
CA LYS A 157 -11.55 16.05 13.23
C LYS A 157 -10.77 14.79 12.87
N ALA A 158 -9.45 14.88 12.75
CA ALA A 158 -8.60 13.73 12.42
C ALA A 158 -8.68 12.62 13.49
N ILE A 159 -8.71 13.00 14.77
CA ILE A 159 -8.83 12.05 15.88
C ILE A 159 -10.23 11.39 15.87
N GLN A 160 -11.30 12.16 15.64
CA GLN A 160 -12.65 11.60 15.55
C GLN A 160 -12.79 10.60 14.40
N GLU A 161 -12.33 10.96 13.20
CA GLU A 161 -12.34 10.07 12.03
C GLU A 161 -11.48 8.82 12.27
N GLY A 162 -10.30 9.00 12.87
CA GLY A 162 -9.40 7.89 13.21
C GLY A 162 -9.98 6.92 14.23
N ILE A 163 -10.68 7.43 15.26
CA ILE A 163 -11.37 6.59 16.26
C ILE A 163 -12.49 5.78 15.59
N GLU A 164 -13.32 6.42 14.76
CA GLU A 164 -14.39 5.72 14.06
C GLU A 164 -13.85 4.64 13.13
N ALA A 165 -12.76 4.93 12.40
CA ALA A 165 -12.10 3.95 11.54
C ALA A 165 -11.53 2.78 12.36
N TYR A 166 -10.88 3.07 13.50
CA TYR A 166 -10.34 2.06 14.39
C TYR A 166 -11.45 1.16 14.97
N ASP A 167 -12.53 1.74 15.49
CA ASP A 167 -13.62 1.00 16.10
C ASP A 167 -14.36 0.12 15.06
N LYS A 168 -14.53 0.62 13.81
CA LYS A 168 -15.05 -0.17 12.68
C LYS A 168 -14.13 -1.35 12.36
N MET A 169 -12.83 -1.10 12.21
CA MET A 169 -11.83 -2.13 11.94
C MET A 169 -11.82 -3.19 13.06
N GLN A 170 -11.86 -2.77 14.33
CA GLN A 170 -11.91 -3.67 15.47
C GLN A 170 -13.17 -4.56 15.41
N GLY A 171 -14.33 -3.98 15.13
CA GLY A 171 -15.57 -4.74 14.96
C GLY A 171 -15.49 -5.76 13.82
N GLU A 172 -14.89 -5.39 12.69
CA GLU A 172 -14.66 -6.30 11.56
C GLU A 172 -13.70 -7.43 11.90
N LEU A 173 -12.62 -7.16 12.64
CA LEU A 173 -11.66 -8.17 13.07
C LEU A 173 -12.27 -9.17 14.06
N VAL A 174 -13.09 -8.70 15.00
CA VAL A 174 -13.82 -9.58 15.93
C VAL A 174 -14.78 -10.48 15.16
N LYS A 175 -15.58 -9.92 14.25
CA LYS A 175 -16.47 -10.71 13.37
C LYS A 175 -15.69 -11.71 12.51
N ALA A 176 -14.58 -11.28 11.92
CA ALA A 176 -13.73 -12.14 11.11
C ALA A 176 -13.15 -13.30 11.94
N ARG A 177 -12.74 -13.05 13.18
CA ARG A 177 -12.31 -14.09 14.11
C ARG A 177 -13.43 -15.09 14.40
N GLU A 178 -14.62 -14.61 14.74
CA GLU A 178 -15.79 -15.48 14.97
C GLU A 178 -16.10 -16.33 13.74
N SER A 179 -16.14 -15.71 12.55
CA SER A 179 -16.27 -16.37 11.26
C SER A 179 -15.22 -17.46 11.04
N LEU A 180 -13.93 -17.20 11.32
CA LEU A 180 -12.89 -18.24 11.23
C LEU A 180 -13.13 -19.38 12.21
N THR A 181 -13.49 -19.07 13.46
CA THR A 181 -13.76 -20.12 14.43
C THR A 181 -14.93 -21.00 14.02
N LYS A 182 -15.99 -20.42 13.43
CA LYS A 182 -17.12 -21.19 12.85
C LYS A 182 -16.64 -22.10 11.71
N ILE A 183 -15.81 -21.61 10.79
CA ILE A 183 -15.31 -22.39 9.65
C ILE A 183 -14.41 -23.54 10.12
N LEU A 184 -13.52 -23.28 11.07
CA LEU A 184 -12.56 -24.28 11.54
C LEU A 184 -13.19 -25.35 12.44
N THR A 185 -14.31 -25.04 13.09
CA THR A 185 -15.04 -25.99 13.95
C THR A 185 -16.15 -26.75 13.21
N SER A 186 -16.50 -26.33 12.00
CA SER A 186 -17.58 -26.97 11.24
C SER A 186 -17.17 -28.32 10.67
N LYS A 187 -18.14 -29.24 10.62
CA LYS A 187 -17.94 -30.55 9.98
C LYS A 187 -17.90 -30.42 8.46
N ASP A 188 -18.75 -29.54 7.91
CA ASP A 188 -18.92 -29.31 6.48
C ASP A 188 -18.59 -27.86 6.10
N VAL A 189 -17.30 -27.61 5.87
CA VAL A 189 -16.76 -26.29 5.50
C VAL A 189 -17.54 -25.63 4.35
N LYS A 190 -17.85 -26.38 3.29
CA LYS A 190 -18.50 -25.83 2.09
C LYS A 190 -19.91 -25.32 2.37
N ALA A 191 -20.70 -26.06 3.15
CA ALA A 191 -22.04 -25.65 3.53
C ALA A 191 -21.98 -24.40 4.41
N THR A 192 -21.06 -24.40 5.39
CA THR A 192 -20.88 -23.23 6.26
C THR A 192 -20.40 -22.00 5.52
N LEU A 193 -19.53 -22.16 4.50
CA LEU A 193 -19.12 -21.02 3.67
C LEU A 193 -20.32 -20.44 2.91
N LEU A 194 -21.19 -21.28 2.33
CA LEU A 194 -22.38 -20.78 1.63
C LEU A 194 -23.34 -20.06 2.59
N GLU A 195 -23.59 -20.60 3.78
CA GLU A 195 -24.40 -19.93 4.81
C GLU A 195 -23.80 -18.58 5.22
N MET A 196 -22.47 -18.49 5.30
CA MET A 196 -21.77 -17.24 5.64
C MET A 196 -21.77 -16.23 4.48
N VAL A 197 -21.77 -16.68 3.23
CA VAL A 197 -22.00 -15.82 2.06
C VAL A 197 -23.39 -15.20 2.13
N GLU A 198 -24.41 -16.01 2.39
CA GLU A 198 -25.80 -15.53 2.48
C GLU A 198 -25.99 -14.47 3.56
N ARG A 199 -25.22 -14.56 4.66
CA ARG A 199 -25.24 -13.60 5.76
C ARG A 199 -24.27 -12.42 5.59
N ASN A 200 -23.54 -12.34 4.48
CA ASN A 200 -22.48 -11.35 4.24
C ASN A 200 -21.43 -11.33 5.38
N GLU A 201 -21.06 -12.49 5.91
CA GLU A 201 -20.07 -12.65 6.98
C GLU A 201 -18.63 -12.81 6.45
N ILE A 202 -18.46 -12.85 5.12
CA ILE A 202 -17.16 -13.00 4.45
C ILE A 202 -16.63 -11.61 4.09
N ASN A 203 -15.65 -11.15 4.87
CA ASN A 203 -15.06 -9.82 4.75
C ASN A 203 -13.60 -9.89 4.32
N ARG A 204 -13.04 -8.78 3.83
CA ARG A 204 -11.60 -8.67 3.50
C ARG A 204 -10.71 -8.94 4.72
N SER A 205 -11.17 -8.55 5.90
CA SER A 205 -10.51 -8.80 7.19
C SER A 205 -10.38 -10.30 7.50
N LEU A 206 -11.32 -11.14 7.01
CA LEU A 206 -11.23 -12.60 7.12
C LEU A 206 -10.05 -13.16 6.31
N LEU A 207 -9.83 -12.65 5.10
CA LEU A 207 -8.69 -13.05 4.27
C LEU A 207 -7.37 -12.64 4.90
N ALA A 208 -7.28 -11.40 5.40
CA ALA A 208 -6.05 -10.91 6.03
C ALA A 208 -5.64 -11.80 7.21
N LEU A 209 -6.60 -12.20 8.06
CA LEU A 209 -6.36 -13.13 9.16
C LEU A 209 -5.96 -14.54 8.67
N LEU A 210 -6.53 -15.02 7.57
CA LEU A 210 -6.09 -16.30 6.97
C LEU A 210 -4.66 -16.21 6.44
N ASP A 211 -4.30 -15.11 5.77
CA ASP A 211 -2.97 -14.89 5.21
C ASP A 211 -1.90 -14.81 6.30
N GLU A 212 -2.19 -14.11 7.40
CA GLU A 212 -1.31 -14.05 8.56
C GLU A 212 -1.14 -15.43 9.22
N ASN A 213 -2.24 -16.18 9.39
CA ASN A 213 -2.18 -17.53 9.96
C ASN A 213 -1.41 -18.51 9.07
N ILE A 214 -1.55 -18.42 7.74
CA ILE A 214 -0.77 -19.21 6.78
C ILE A 214 0.71 -18.89 6.92
N ALA A 215 1.09 -17.61 6.95
CA ALA A 215 2.48 -17.19 7.12
C ALA A 215 3.05 -17.69 8.46
N ASN A 216 2.28 -17.58 9.55
CA ASN A 216 2.68 -18.08 10.87
C ASN A 216 2.84 -19.61 10.88
N ALA A 217 1.94 -20.35 10.23
CA ALA A 217 2.03 -21.81 10.10
C ALA A 217 3.25 -22.24 9.27
N GLN A 218 3.57 -21.51 8.19
CA GLN A 218 4.77 -21.75 7.39
C GLN A 218 6.05 -21.50 8.21
N ASN A 219 6.11 -20.39 8.93
CA ASN A 219 7.23 -20.06 9.84
C ASN A 219 7.38 -21.11 10.97
N GLY A 220 6.26 -21.66 11.45
CA GLY A 220 6.20 -22.72 12.45
C GLY A 220 6.42 -24.15 11.92
N ASN A 221 6.75 -24.33 10.64
CA ASN A 221 6.89 -25.63 9.95
C ASN A 221 5.64 -26.53 9.95
N GLN A 222 4.45 -25.98 10.18
CA GLN A 222 3.18 -26.70 10.19
C GLN A 222 2.58 -26.81 8.78
N LYS A 223 3.23 -27.59 7.89
CA LYS A 223 2.89 -27.68 6.46
C LYS A 223 1.45 -28.12 6.20
N GLN A 224 0.93 -29.10 6.93
CA GLN A 224 -0.42 -29.61 6.76
C GLN A 224 -1.50 -28.55 7.10
N ALA A 225 -1.26 -27.76 8.15
CA ALA A 225 -2.16 -26.68 8.53
C ALA A 225 -2.13 -25.55 7.50
N ALA A 226 -0.94 -25.18 7.01
CA ALA A 226 -0.78 -24.19 5.95
C ALA A 226 -1.50 -24.61 4.66
N GLU A 227 -1.30 -25.85 4.19
CA GLU A 227 -1.98 -26.37 2.99
C GLU A 227 -3.51 -26.39 3.12
N TYR A 228 -4.02 -26.72 4.31
CA TYR A 228 -5.46 -26.68 4.57
C TYR A 228 -6.00 -25.25 4.55
N MET A 229 -5.31 -24.31 5.20
CA MET A 229 -5.71 -22.89 5.21
C MET A 229 -5.58 -22.24 3.83
N GLU A 230 -4.60 -22.62 3.01
CA GLU A 230 -4.48 -22.16 1.61
C GLU A 230 -5.68 -22.64 0.75
N LYS A 231 -6.14 -23.88 0.96
CA LYS A 231 -7.37 -24.38 0.32
C LYS A 231 -8.61 -23.62 0.80
N LEU A 232 -8.70 -23.29 2.08
CA LEU A 232 -9.78 -22.45 2.61
C LEU A 232 -9.73 -21.05 2.01
N ARG A 233 -8.56 -20.42 1.98
CA ARG A 233 -8.34 -19.10 1.38
C ARG A 233 -8.82 -19.07 -0.07
N THR A 234 -8.42 -20.04 -0.88
CA THR A 234 -8.87 -20.12 -2.29
C THR A 234 -10.39 -20.32 -2.44
N ALA A 235 -11.04 -20.97 -1.48
CA ALA A 235 -12.50 -21.07 -1.44
C ALA A 235 -13.16 -19.74 -1.04
N VAL A 236 -12.67 -19.09 0.02
CA VAL A 236 -13.21 -17.81 0.53
C VAL A 236 -13.05 -16.69 -0.51
N VAL A 237 -11.91 -16.60 -1.20
CA VAL A 237 -11.65 -15.59 -2.24
C VAL A 237 -12.70 -15.62 -3.35
N LYS A 238 -13.26 -16.79 -3.69
CA LYS A 238 -14.29 -16.91 -4.73
C LYS A 238 -15.61 -16.21 -4.39
N TYR A 239 -15.86 -16.02 -3.10
CA TYR A 239 -17.11 -15.46 -2.61
C TYR A 239 -16.98 -14.01 -2.15
N ILE A 240 -15.77 -13.44 -2.17
CA ILE A 240 -15.56 -12.02 -1.92
C ILE A 240 -15.91 -11.28 -3.20
N THR A 241 -17.09 -10.67 -3.20
CA THR A 241 -17.49 -9.72 -4.22
C THR A 241 -16.77 -8.39 -3.97
N VAL A 242 -16.10 -7.88 -5.00
CA VAL A 242 -15.53 -6.52 -5.04
C VAL A 242 -16.65 -5.49 -5.04
#